data_AF-A0A3B0RJW1-F1
#
_entry.id   AF-A0A3B0RJW1-F1
#
_cell.length_a   1.000
_cell.length_b   1.000
_cell.length_c   1.000
_cell.angle_alpha   90.00
_cell.angle_beta   90.00
_cell.angle_gamma   90.00
#
_symmetry.space_group_name_H-M   'P 1'
#
loop_
_entity.id
_entity.type
_entity.pdbx_description
1 polymer ?
#
loop_
_entity_poly.entity_id
_entity_poly.type
_entity_poly.pdbx_seq_one_letter_code
_entity_poly.pdbx_strand_id
1 'polypeptide(L)' 'MARMASPDVPCLTFMGSNEEIVDIPAITSRMANWPDSRFEIIEGGKHELLMDTPETRARVMELICDHMTG' A
#
# COMPACT_ATOMS: atom_id res chain seq x y z
N MET A 1 -5.81 13.99 -11.63
CA MET A 1 -4.54 13.24 -11.60
C MET A 1 -4.71 11.75 -11.94
N ALA A 2 -5.85 11.11 -11.63
CA ALA A 2 -6.10 9.69 -11.96
C ALA A 2 -6.19 9.31 -13.47
N ARG A 3 -6.07 10.27 -14.40
CA ARG A 3 -6.20 10.02 -15.85
C ARG A 3 -4.91 9.55 -16.53
N MET A 4 -3.77 9.73 -15.86
CA MET A 4 -2.48 9.25 -16.38
C MET A 4 -2.33 7.77 -16.05
N ALA A 5 -1.80 7.00 -17.00
CA ALA A 5 -1.45 5.61 -16.77
C ALA A 5 -0.50 5.48 -15.57
N SER A 6 -0.54 4.33 -14.91
CA SER A 6 0.50 3.98 -13.93
C SER A 6 1.84 3.84 -14.65
N PRO A 7 2.94 4.29 -14.03
CA PRO A 7 4.27 4.09 -14.60
C PRO A 7 4.61 2.59 -14.63
N ASP A 8 5.45 2.21 -15.58
CA ASP A 8 5.95 0.84 -15.74
C ASP A 8 7.15 0.59 -14.82
N VAL A 9 6.88 0.60 -13.51
CA VAL A 9 7.84 0.29 -12.46
C VAL A 9 7.14 -0.49 -11.35
N PRO A 10 7.84 -1.43 -10.69
CA PRO A 10 7.29 -2.15 -9.53
C PRO A 10 6.76 -1.19 -8.48
N CYS A 11 5.62 -1.54 -7.87
CA CYS A 11 5.01 -0.71 -6.84
C CYS A 11 4.47 -1.55 -5.69
N LEU A 12 5.01 -1.34 -4.51
CA LEU A 12 4.45 -1.82 -3.25
C LEU A 12 3.55 -0.76 -2.62
N THR A 13 2.28 -1.10 -2.37
CA THR A 13 1.30 -0.24 -1.71
C THR A 13 0.70 -0.94 -0.51
N PHE A 14 0.51 -0.20 0.58
CA PHE A 14 -0.14 -0.66 1.81
C PHE A 14 -1.44 0.09 2.04
N MET A 15 -2.46 -0.61 2.55
CA MET A 15 -3.71 -0.01 3.00
C MET A 15 -4.20 -0.71 4.27
N GLY A 16 -4.59 0.06 5.28
CA GLY A 16 -5.24 -0.49 6.45
C GLY A 16 -6.66 -0.98 6.14
N SER A 17 -7.11 -2.09 6.70
CA SER A 17 -8.51 -2.55 6.53
C SER A 17 -9.53 -1.62 7.18
N ASN A 18 -9.09 -0.79 8.14
CA ASN A 18 -9.89 0.25 8.82
C ASN A 18 -9.52 1.66 8.30
N GLU A 19 -9.18 1.80 7.02
CA GLU A 19 -8.95 3.10 6.38
C GLU A 19 -10.27 3.89 6.25
N GLU A 20 -10.25 5.18 6.62
CA GLU A 20 -11.42 6.07 6.64
C GLU A 20 -11.13 7.48 6.09
N ILE A 21 -9.86 7.81 5.82
CA ILE A 21 -9.39 9.14 5.42
C ILE A 21 -9.30 9.26 3.88
N VAL A 22 -8.88 8.20 3.20
CA VAL A 22 -8.70 8.19 1.74
C VAL A 22 -9.67 7.22 1.04
N ASP A 23 -9.91 7.47 -0.26
CA ASP A 23 -10.87 6.70 -1.07
C ASP A 23 -10.34 5.31 -1.43
N ILE A 24 -10.85 4.29 -0.72
CA ILE A 24 -10.51 2.87 -0.91
C ILE A 24 -10.82 2.37 -2.34
N PRO A 25 -12.02 2.61 -2.92
CA PRO A 25 -12.29 2.28 -4.32
C PRO A 25 -11.28 2.86 -5.30
N ALA A 26 -10.85 4.11 -5.10
CA ALA A 26 -9.87 4.76 -5.97
C ALA A 26 -8.49 4.09 -5.88
N ILE A 27 -8.04 3.74 -4.67
CA ILE A 27 -6.76 3.02 -4.45
C ILE A 27 -6.84 1.64 -5.10
N THR A 28 -7.90 0.89 -4.83
CA THR A 28 -8.10 -0.47 -5.36
C THR A 28 -8.12 -0.46 -6.89
N SER A 29 -8.84 0.48 -7.49
CA SER A 29 -8.87 0.66 -8.94
C SER A 29 -7.50 1.04 -9.52
N ARG A 30 -6.74 1.90 -8.82
CA ARG A 30 -5.39 2.28 -9.24
C ARG A 30 -4.43 1.09 -9.22
N MET A 31 -4.45 0.31 -8.16
CA MET A 31 -3.57 -0.86 -7.99
C MET A 31 -3.92 -1.98 -8.99
N ALA A 32 -5.20 -2.21 -9.26
CA ALA A 32 -5.63 -3.17 -10.29
C ALA A 32 -5.10 -2.83 -11.70
N ASN A 33 -4.78 -1.56 -11.96
CA ASN A 33 -4.25 -1.09 -13.25
C ASN A 33 -2.75 -0.75 -13.22
N TRP A 34 -2.05 -1.02 -12.10
CA TRP A 34 -0.62 -0.74 -11.99
C TRP A 34 0.19 -2.01 -12.30
N PRO A 35 1.03 -2.02 -13.35
CA PRO A 35 1.82 -3.19 -13.74
C PRO A 35 2.85 -3.54 -12.66
N ASP A 36 2.99 -4.83 -12.36
CA ASP A 36 3.90 -5.32 -11.30
C ASP A 36 3.66 -4.67 -9.92
N SER A 37 2.38 -4.41 -9.61
CA SER A 37 1.99 -3.93 -8.29
C SER A 37 1.80 -5.06 -7.28
N ARG A 38 2.19 -4.78 -6.04
CA ARG A 38 1.92 -5.58 -4.85
C ARG A 38 1.07 -4.73 -3.92
N PHE A 39 -0.16 -5.18 -3.67
CA PHE A 39 -1.11 -4.48 -2.82
C PHE A 39 -1.35 -5.24 -1.51
N GLU A 40 -0.84 -4.70 -0.42
CA GLU A 40 -0.88 -5.30 0.91
C GLU A 40 -1.97 -4.65 1.77
N ILE A 41 -2.98 -5.44 2.16
CA ILE A 41 -4.00 -4.99 3.10
C ILE A 41 -3.58 -5.42 4.50
N ILE A 42 -3.40 -4.44 5.39
CA ILE A 42 -3.01 -4.67 6.78
C ILE A 42 -4.29 -4.75 7.63
N GLU A 43 -4.61 -5.95 8.08
CA GLU A 43 -5.78 -6.20 8.91
C GLU A 43 -5.71 -5.41 10.23
N GLY A 44 -6.80 -4.73 10.57
CA GLY A 44 -6.90 -3.84 11.73
C GLY A 44 -6.24 -2.47 11.56
N GLY A 45 -5.38 -2.31 10.55
CA GLY A 45 -4.61 -1.08 10.33
C GLY A 45 -5.47 0.11 9.92
N LYS A 46 -5.05 1.31 10.33
CA LYS A 46 -5.64 2.60 9.91
C LYS A 46 -4.76 3.28 8.85
N HIS A 47 -4.99 4.58 8.63
CA HIS A 47 -4.27 5.40 7.65
C HIS A 47 -2.75 5.43 7.87
N GLU A 48 -2.31 5.61 9.11
CA GLU A 48 -0.90 5.85 9.43
C GLU A 48 -0.19 4.57 9.87
N LEU A 49 -0.10 3.56 9.00
CA LEU A 49 0.42 2.22 9.33
C LEU A 49 1.83 2.22 9.97
N LEU A 50 2.70 3.17 9.59
CA LEU A 50 4.04 3.31 10.19
C LEU A 50 4.00 3.90 11.61
N MET A 51 2.92 4.56 12.01
CA MET A 51 2.69 5.13 13.34
C MET A 51 1.67 4.33 14.15
N ASP A 52 1.21 3.19 13.62
CA ASP A 52 0.33 2.24 14.30
C ASP A 52 1.11 1.44 15.38
N THR A 53 0.76 0.18 15.64
CA THR A 53 1.47 -0.65 16.62
C THR A 53 2.92 -0.97 16.21
N PRO A 54 3.80 -1.28 17.18
CA PRO A 54 5.16 -1.73 16.87
C PRO A 54 5.23 -2.94 15.93
N GLU A 55 4.29 -3.88 16.05
CA GLU A 55 4.20 -5.09 15.23
C GLU A 55 3.83 -4.73 13.78
N THR A 56 2.82 -3.89 13.59
CA THR A 56 2.42 -3.39 12.27
C THR A 56 3.56 -2.63 11.61
N ARG A 57 4.20 -1.71 12.35
CA ARG A 57 5.36 -0.96 11.85
C ARG A 57 6.50 -1.89 11.43
N ALA A 58 6.84 -2.89 12.26
CA ALA A 58 7.92 -3.84 11.95
C ALA A 58 7.62 -4.62 10.66
N ARG A 59 6.39 -5.14 10.53
CA ARG A 59 5.95 -5.85 9.32
C ARG A 59 6.00 -4.97 8.07
N VAL A 60 5.48 -3.75 8.14
CA VAL A 60 5.50 -2.83 6.99
C VAL A 60 6.93 -2.48 6.59
N MET A 61 7.81 -2.22 7.56
CA MET A 61 9.22 -1.93 7.28
C MET A 61 9.96 -3.12 6.66
N GLU A 62 9.72 -4.34 7.14
CA GLU A 62 10.28 -5.56 6.54
C GLU A 62 9.89 -5.69 5.06
N LEU A 63 8.61 -5.49 4.74
CA LEU A 63 8.11 -5.55 3.37
C LEU A 63 8.68 -4.45 2.46
N ILE A 64 8.91 -3.25 3.01
CA ILE A 64 9.60 -2.17 2.29
C ILE A 64 11.05 -2.58 2.00
N CYS A 65 11.79 -3.09 2.98
CA CYS A 65 13.17 -3.52 2.79
C CYS A 65 13.29 -4.63 1.74
N ASP A 66 12.41 -5.63 1.79
CA ASP A 66 12.32 -6.71 0.80
C ASP A 66 12.11 -6.13 -0.63
N HIS A 67 11.15 -5.22 -0.80
CA HIS A 67 10.87 -4.61 -2.10
C HIS A 67 12.01 -3.77 -2.67
N MET A 68 12.85 -3.18 -1.81
CA MET A 68 13.98 -2.34 -2.23
C MET A 68 15.26 -3.13 -2.49
N THR A 69 15.30 -4.40 -2.10
CA THR A 69 16.49 -5.25 -2.20
C THR A 69 16.36 -6.38 -3.22
N GLY A 70 15.14 -6.67 -3.69
CA GLY A 70 14.87 -7.51 -4.86
C GLY A 70 15.08 -6.75 -6.18
#